data_AF-A0A0Q9XWD3-F1
#
_entry.id   AF-A0A0Q9XWD3-F1
#
_cell.length_a   1.000
_cell.length_b   1.000
_cell.length_c   1.000
_cell.angle_alpha   90.00
_cell.angle_beta   90.00
_cell.angle_gamma   90.00
#
_symmetry.space_group_name_H-M   'P 1'
#
loop_
_entity.id
_entity.type
_entity.pdbx_description
1 polymer ?
#
loop_
_entity_poly.entity_id
_entity_poly.type
_entity_poly.pdbx_seq_one_letter_code
_entity_poly.pdbx_strand_id
1 'polypeptide(L)'
;MIVLSIPHWKDSYPDETAPRGYQLCLMGEGDIPLKRILHLLKQNGYEGYYTLEWEKVWCPEIEEPEVAIPQYIQFMKQLKEE
;
A
#
# COMPACT_ATOMS: atom_id res chain seq x y z
N MET A 1 18.93 -7.70 -13.87
CA MET A 1 17.56 -7.48 -14.39
C MET A 1 16.61 -7.77 -13.23
N ILE A 2 16.15 -6.76 -12.50
CA ILE A 2 15.15 -6.95 -11.45
C ILE A 2 13.82 -7.10 -12.18
N VAL A 3 13.32 -8.33 -12.28
CA VAL A 3 11.95 -8.57 -12.68
C VAL A 3 11.12 -8.19 -11.46
N LEU A 4 10.60 -6.96 -11.43
CA LEU A 4 9.60 -6.58 -10.43
C LEU A 4 8.33 -7.37 -10.76
N SER A 5 8.15 -8.52 -10.09
CA SER A 5 6.83 -9.12 -9.95
C SER A 5 5.94 -8.08 -9.27
N ILE A 6 4.81 -7.77 -9.93
CA ILE A 6 3.74 -6.83 -9.56
C ILE A 6 3.89 -6.17 -8.17
N PRO A 7 4.05 -4.84 -8.06
CA PRO A 7 4.13 -4.14 -6.79
C PRO A 7 2.87 -4.34 -5.95
N HIS A 8 3.05 -4.86 -4.74
CA HIS A 8 2.01 -4.96 -3.72
C HIS A 8 2.02 -3.71 -2.86
N TRP A 9 0.87 -3.06 -2.76
CA TRP A 9 0.65 -1.84 -2.02
C TRP A 9 0.03 -2.19 -0.69
N LYS A 10 0.71 -1.76 0.37
CA LYS A 10 0.26 -1.73 1.78
C LYS A 10 0.78 -0.44 2.38
N ASP A 11 0.14 0.04 3.43
CA ASP A 11 0.66 1.12 4.25
C ASP A 11 0.73 0.68 5.71
N SER A 12 1.69 1.24 6.43
CA SER A 12 1.94 0.89 7.83
C SER A 12 2.74 1.96 8.55
N TYR A 13 2.65 1.98 9.86
CA TYR A 13 3.53 2.75 10.74
C TYR A 13 4.18 1.83 11.78
N PRO A 14 5.36 2.21 12.34
CA PRO A 14 5.99 1.47 13.42
C PRO A 14 5.11 1.43 14.67
N ASP A 15 4.96 0.25 15.26
CA ASP A 15 4.24 0.05 16.51
C ASP A 15 4.93 -1.07 17.30
N GLU A 16 5.62 -0.70 18.37
CA GLU A 16 6.35 -1.63 19.23
C GLU A 16 5.43 -2.58 20.02
N THR A 17 4.14 -2.23 20.14
CA THR A 17 3.16 -3.07 20.82
C THR A 17 2.59 -4.15 19.89
N ALA A 18 2.69 -3.95 18.57
CA ALA A 18 2.24 -4.91 17.59
C ALA A 18 3.21 -6.11 17.51
N PRO A 19 2.72 -7.35 17.34
CA PRO A 19 3.57 -8.55 17.31
C PRO A 19 4.68 -8.53 16.24
N ARG A 20 4.49 -7.75 15.17
CA ARG A 20 5.44 -7.62 14.06
C ARG A 20 6.28 -6.34 14.11
N GLY A 21 6.11 -5.51 15.15
CA GLY A 21 6.79 -4.22 15.29
C GLY A 21 6.23 -3.11 14.38
N TYR A 22 5.10 -3.36 13.72
CA TYR A 22 4.40 -2.41 12.86
C TYR A 22 2.90 -2.70 12.85
N GLN A 23 2.11 -1.68 12.57
CA GLN A 23 0.67 -1.76 12.43
C GLN A 23 0.28 -1.40 10.99
N LEU A 24 -0.51 -2.27 10.36
CA LEU A 24 -1.09 -2.00 9.05
C LEU A 24 -2.23 -0.99 9.17
N CYS A 25 -2.34 -0.10 8.19
CA CYS A 25 -3.36 0.95 8.14
C CYS A 25 -3.87 1.17 6.71
N LEU A 26 -4.87 2.04 6.57
CA LEU A 26 -5.35 2.47 5.25
C LEU A 26 -4.29 3.30 4.54
N MET A 27 -4.41 3.40 3.21
CA MET A 27 -3.41 4.08 2.39
C MET A 27 -3.32 5.57 2.71
N GLY A 28 -2.11 6.06 2.95
CA GLY A 28 -1.84 7.46 3.28
C GLY A 28 -1.94 7.78 4.77
N GLU A 29 -2.23 6.79 5.61
CA GLU A 29 -2.24 6.92 7.08
C GLU A 29 -0.95 6.40 7.73
N GLY A 30 -0.08 5.75 6.96
CA GLY A 30 1.18 5.21 7.45
C GLY A 30 2.39 6.06 7.06
N ASP A 31 3.56 5.50 7.33
CA ASP A 31 4.85 6.17 7.14
C ASP A 31 5.56 5.75 5.84
N ILE A 32 4.95 4.87 5.05
CA ILE A 32 5.56 4.40 3.81
C ILE A 32 5.58 5.56 2.78
N PRO A 33 6.73 5.85 2.14
CA PRO A 33 6.84 6.96 1.19
C PRO A 33 6.23 6.60 -0.18
N LEU A 34 4.93 6.31 -0.21
CA LEU A 34 4.17 5.81 -1.37
C LEU A 34 4.30 6.70 -2.61
N LYS A 35 4.25 8.03 -2.43
CA LYS A 35 4.47 9.02 -3.51
C LYS A 35 5.85 8.86 -4.18
N ARG A 36 6.89 8.71 -3.37
CA ARG A 36 8.27 8.54 -3.85
C ARG A 36 8.43 7.21 -4.58
N ILE A 37 7.82 6.15 -4.05
CA ILE A 37 7.83 4.83 -4.69
C ILE A 37 7.16 4.88 -6.06
N LEU A 38 5.97 5.49 -6.17
CA LEU A 38 5.28 5.68 -7.45
C LEU A 38 6.15 6.46 -8.45
N HIS A 39 6.74 7.56 -8.00
CA HIS A 39 7.59 8.40 -8.84
C HIS A 39 8.78 7.60 -9.40
N LEU A 40 9.46 6.81 -8.55
CA LEU A 40 10.57 5.96 -8.99
C LEU A 40 10.11 4.90 -9.99
N LEU A 41 8.96 4.27 -9.78
CA LEU A 41 8.38 3.30 -10.72
C LEU A 41 8.10 3.96 -12.08
N LYS A 42 7.43 5.11 -12.09
CA LYS A 42 7.15 5.89 -13.31
C LYS A 42 8.44 6.31 -14.03
N GLN A 43 9.43 6.83 -13.30
CA GLN A 43 10.74 7.25 -13.86
C GLN A 43 11.50 6.10 -14.53
N ASN A 44 11.33 4.88 -14.04
CA ASN A 44 11.96 3.68 -14.60
C ASN A 44 11.09 2.97 -15.64
N GLY A 45 10.00 3.60 -16.11
CA GLY A 45 9.15 3.07 -17.19
C GLY A 45 8.24 1.91 -16.77
N TYR A 46 7.86 1.82 -15.49
CA TYR A 46 6.91 0.81 -15.04
C TYR A 46 5.48 1.15 -15.49
N GLU A 47 4.91 0.32 -16.35
CA GLU A 47 3.55 0.46 -16.90
C GLU A 47 2.58 -0.63 -16.41
N GLY A 48 3.01 -1.44 -15.44
CA GLY A 48 2.22 -2.56 -14.94
C GLY A 48 1.14 -2.15 -13.93
N TYR A 49 0.58 -3.16 -13.27
CA TYR A 49 -0.50 -3.00 -12.30
C TYR A 49 0.02 -2.67 -10.90
N TYR A 50 -0.81 -1.97 -10.13
CA TYR A 50 -0.62 -1.75 -8.71
C TYR A 50 -1.66 -2.57 -7.97
N THR A 51 -1.24 -3.53 -7.16
CA THR A 51 -2.15 -4.45 -6.47
C THR A 51 -2.24 -4.11 -4.99
N LEU A 52 -3.46 -4.11 -4.45
CA LEU A 52 -3.67 -4.09 -3.00
C LEU A 52 -3.60 -5.52 -2.49
N GLU A 53 -2.81 -5.74 -1.45
CA GLU A 53 -2.82 -6.99 -0.69
C GLU A 53 -3.43 -6.70 0.68
N TRP A 54 -4.61 -7.27 0.96
CA TRP A 54 -5.37 -6.99 2.17
C TRP A 54 -5.81 -8.29 2.85
N GLU A 55 -5.09 -8.65 3.91
CA GLU A 55 -5.08 -10.01 4.48
C GLU A 55 -5.81 -10.09 5.82
N LYS A 56 -7.10 -9.74 5.83
CA LYS A 56 -7.92 -9.63 7.05
C LYS A 56 -7.93 -10.89 7.92
N VAL A 57 -7.89 -12.08 7.32
CA VAL A 57 -7.83 -13.36 8.06
C VAL A 57 -6.56 -13.45 8.93
N TRP A 58 -5.46 -12.88 8.46
CA TRP A 58 -4.15 -12.96 9.11
C TRP A 58 -3.85 -11.74 9.99
N CYS A 59 -4.54 -10.62 9.74
CA CYS A 59 -4.41 -9.37 10.48
C CYS A 59 -5.83 -8.88 10.86
N PRO A 60 -6.48 -9.50 11.85
CA PRO A 60 -7.88 -9.20 12.21
C PRO A 60 -8.13 -7.74 12.63
N GLU A 61 -7.07 -7.02 13.02
CA GLU A 61 -7.06 -5.63 13.45
C GLU A 61 -7.24 -4.61 12.32
N ILE A 62 -7.00 -4.99 11.07
CA ILE A 62 -7.12 -4.06 9.93
C ILE A 62 -8.58 -3.90 9.51
N GLU A 63 -8.91 -2.82 8.82
CA GLU A 63 -10.26 -2.54 8.34
C GLU A 63 -10.84 -3.66 7.46
N GLU A 64 -12.18 -3.76 7.41
CA GLU A 64 -12.85 -4.73 6.54
C GLU A 64 -12.56 -4.45 5.05
N PRO A 65 -12.57 -5.48 4.17
CA PRO A 65 -12.33 -5.30 2.73
C PRO A 65 -13.26 -4.27 2.07
N GLU A 66 -14.50 -4.17 2.54
CA GLU A 66 -15.51 -3.21 2.09
C GLU A 66 -15.12 -1.75 2.35
N VAL A 67 -14.20 -1.51 3.30
CA VAL A 67 -13.62 -0.20 3.59
C VAL A 67 -12.31 -0.03 2.83
N ALA A 68 -11.41 -1.02 2.94
CA ALA A 68 -10.05 -0.91 2.41
C ALA A 68 -9.98 -0.87 0.88
N ILE A 69 -10.79 -1.67 0.18
CA ILE A 69 -10.74 -1.74 -1.29
C ILE A 69 -11.22 -0.42 -1.94
N PRO A 70 -12.38 0.16 -1.57
CA PRO A 70 -12.79 1.45 -2.11
C PRO A 70 -11.80 2.58 -1.75
N GLN A 71 -11.29 2.58 -0.52
CA GLN A 71 -10.30 3.56 -0.07
C GLN A 71 -9.02 3.49 -0.90
N TYR A 72 -8.49 2.29 -1.15
CA TYR A 72 -7.32 2.07 -2.01
C TYR A 72 -7.54 2.62 -3.43
N ILE A 73 -8.71 2.35 -4.04
CA ILE A 73 -9.02 2.85 -5.38
C ILE A 73 -8.99 4.39 -5.41
N GLN A 74 -9.59 5.03 -4.40
CA GLN A 74 -9.61 6.48 -4.30
C GLN A 74 -8.19 7.05 -4.10
N PHE A 75 -7.43 6.46 -3.18
CA PHE A 75 -6.06 6.86 -2.91
C PHE A 75 -5.18 6.75 -4.16
N MET A 76 -5.24 5.63 -4.88
CA MET A 76 -4.43 5.43 -6.08
C MET A 76 -4.81 6.34 -7.24
N LYS A 77 -6.07 6.78 -7.34
CA LYS A 77 -6.48 7.80 -8.32
C LYS A 77 -5.83 9.13 -8.01
N GLN A 78 -5.98 9.60 -6.76
CA GLN A 78 -5.39 10.86 -6.30
C GLN A 78 -3.86 10.85 -6.46
N LEU A 79 -3.21 9.76 -6.05
CA LEU A 79 -1.76 9.62 -6.13
C LEU A 79 -1.21 9.68 -7.57
N LYS A 80 -2.01 9.29 -8.56
CA LYS A 80 -1.63 9.32 -9.98
C LYS A 80 -1.87 10.67 -10.65
N GLU A 81 -2.84 11.44 -10.16
CA GLU A 81 -3.20 12.78 -10.64
C GLU A 81 -2.23 13.86 -10.15
N GLU A 82 -1.51 13.59 -9.06
CA GLU A 82 -0.34 14.35 -8.61
C GLU A 82 0.92 14.08 -9.46
#